data_AF-A0A9D7SRC7-F1
#
_entry.id   AF-A0A9D7SRC7-F1
#
_cell.length_a   1.000
_cell.length_b   1.000
_cell.length_c   1.000
_cell.angle_alpha   90.00
_cell.angle_beta   90.00
_cell.angle_gamma   90.00
#
_symmetry.space_group_name_H-M   'P 1'
#
loop_
_entity.id
_entity.type
_entity.pdbx_description
1 polymer ?
#
loop_
_entity_poly.entity_id
_entity_poly.type
_entity_poly.pdbx_seq_one_letter_code
_entity_poly.pdbx_strand_id
1 'polypeptide(L)' 'MLRRLGDASVVFDSRTWQTHLLPPATTVVVDVIEELREQGKLSDEALAAALRDDLELDPESPAMADLLRMLREIGILPT' A
#
# COMPACT_ATOMS: atom_id res chain seq x y z
N MET A 1 2.61 -0.51 11.97
CA MET A 1 3.58 0.62 12.01
C MET A 1 4.46 0.55 10.77
N LEU A 2 4.48 1.58 9.94
CA LEU A 2 5.28 1.66 8.71
C LEU A 2 6.59 2.43 8.98
N ARG A 3 7.71 1.91 8.48
CA ARG A 3 9.03 2.55 8.54
C ARG A 3 9.81 2.32 7.25
N ARG A 4 10.56 3.33 6.81
CA ARG A 4 11.50 3.18 5.69
C ARG A 4 12.77 2.46 6.11
N LEU A 5 13.28 1.59 5.23
CA LEU A 5 14.56 0.89 5.36
C LEU A 5 15.30 0.98 4.02
N GLY A 6 16.08 2.05 3.84
CA GLY A 6 16.62 2.39 2.52
C GLY A 6 15.49 2.60 1.51
N ASP A 7 15.58 1.92 0.37
CA ASP A 7 14.57 2.01 -0.70
C ASP A 7 13.34 1.11 -0.46
N ALA A 8 13.38 0.27 0.58
CA ALA A 8 12.26 -0.60 0.97
C ALA A 8 11.42 0.03 2.09
N SER A 9 10.26 -0.55 2.33
CA SER A 9 9.43 -0.28 3.49
C SER A 9 9.30 -1.50 4.39
N VAL A 10 9.14 -1.26 5.68
CA VAL A 10 8.95 -2.28 6.69
C VAL A 10 7.64 -2.01 7.41
N VAL A 11 6.80 -3.03 7.46
CA VAL A 11 5.48 -2.99 8.08
C VAL A 11 5.46 -3.94 9.25
N PHE A 12 5.25 -3.41 10.44
CA PHE A 12 4.94 -4.24 11.60
C PHE A 12 3.42 -4.44 11.72
N ASP A 13 2.99 -5.70 11.58
CA ASP A 13 1.62 -6.14 11.86
C ASP A 13 1.50 -6.51 13.34
N SER A 14 0.82 -5.67 14.11
CA SER A 14 0.63 -5.87 15.55
C SER A 14 -0.32 -7.01 15.91
N ARG A 15 -1.10 -7.53 14.95
CA ARG A 15 -2.02 -8.66 15.20
C ARG A 15 -1.28 -9.99 15.19
N THR A 16 -0.34 -10.15 14.26
CA THR A 16 0.45 -11.37 14.08
C THR A 16 1.84 -11.28 14.68
N TRP A 17 2.27 -10.08 15.09
CA TRP A 17 3.63 -9.76 15.54
C TRP A 17 4.71 -10.01 14.48
N GLN A 18 4.30 -10.05 13.21
CA GLN A 18 5.21 -10.25 12.09
C GLN A 18 5.68 -8.91 11.53
N THR A 19 6.90 -8.94 10.98
CA THR A 19 7.47 -7.83 10.24
C THR A 19 7.50 -8.21 8.76
N HIS A 20 6.84 -7.41 7.93
CA HIS A 20 6.79 -7.60 6.48
C HIS A 20 7.71 -6.59 5.81
N LEU A 21 8.58 -7.09 4.94
CA LEU A 21 9.43 -6.24 4.10
C LEU A 21 8.72 -6.03 2.76
N LEU A 22 8.45 -4.77 2.46
CA LEU A 22 7.89 -4.31 1.21
C LEU A 22 9.04 -3.92 0.27
N PRO A 23 9.18 -4.60 -0.88
CA PRO A 23 10.18 -4.24 -1.88
C PRO A 23 10.05 -2.76 -2.32
N PRO A 24 11.10 -2.18 -2.91
CA PRO A 24 11.05 -0.78 -3.38
C PRO A 24 9.87 -0.50 -4.32
N ALA A 25 9.58 -1.44 -5.23
CA ALA A 25 8.48 -1.33 -6.18
C ALA A 25 7.09 -1.20 -5.52
N THR A 26 6.89 -1.80 -4.34
CA THR A 26 5.61 -1.71 -3.62
C THR A 26 5.57 -0.54 -2.66
N THR A 27 6.72 0.11 -2.42
CA THR A 27 6.76 1.19 -1.44
C THR A 27 6.16 2.48 -1.99
N VAL A 28 6.32 2.76 -3.28
CA VAL A 28 5.67 3.91 -3.92
C VAL A 28 4.15 3.83 -3.80
N VAL A 29 3.57 2.62 -3.94
CA VAL A 29 2.13 2.39 -3.72
C VAL A 29 1.74 2.70 -2.28
N VAL A 30 2.55 2.30 -1.31
CA VAL A 30 2.28 2.61 0.11
C VAL A 30 2.42 4.09 0.41
N ASP A 31 3.37 4.79 -0.20
CA ASP A 31 3.53 6.22 -0.03
C ASP A 31 2.28 6.98 -0.52
N VAL A 32 1.70 6.59 -1.66
CA VAL A 32 0.40 7.12 -2.15
C VAL A 32 -0.76 6.80 -1.19
N ILE A 33 -0.79 5.60 -0.63
CA ILE A 33 -1.82 5.22 0.35
C ILE A 33 -1.75 6.10 1.61
N GLU A 34 -0.54 6.34 2.14
CA GLU A 34 -0.36 7.21 3.30
C GLU A 34 -0.74 8.66 2.96
N GLU A 35 -0.37 9.16 1.78
CA GLU A 35 -0.76 10.51 1.33
C GLU A 35 -2.29 10.67 1.26
N LEU A 36 -3.00 9.72 0.63
CA LEU A 36 -4.46 9.72 0.58
C LEU A 36 -5.09 9.64 1.97
N ARG A 37 -4.47 8.87 2.88
CA ARG A 37 -4.93 8.77 4.27
C ARG A 37 -4.75 10.08 5.04
N GLU A 38 -3.60 10.72 4.93
CA GLU A 38 -3.31 12.02 5.57
C GLU A 38 -4.27 13.11 5.07
N GLN A 39 -4.67 13.04 3.81
CA GLN A 39 -5.68 13.93 3.22
C GLN A 39 -7.13 13.57 3.61
N GLY A 40 -7.36 12.45 4.29
CA GLY A 40 -8.70 11.95 4.62
C GLY A 40 -9.51 11.49 3.40
N LYS A 41 -8.83 11.15 2.30
CA LYS A 41 -9.44 10.78 1.00
C LYS A 41 -9.24 9.31 0.63
N LEU A 42 -8.73 8.49 1.55
CA LEU A 42 -8.50 7.08 1.28
C LEU A 42 -9.85 6.35 1.08
N SER A 43 -10.19 6.10 -0.18
CA SER A 43 -11.24 5.19 -0.64
C SER A 43 -10.68 4.27 -1.72
N ASP A 44 -11.35 3.16 -2.00
CA ASP A 44 -10.93 2.23 -3.07
C ASP A 44 -10.94 2.94 -4.43
N GLU A 45 -11.90 3.83 -4.71
CA GLU A 45 -11.96 4.59 -5.96
C GLU A 45 -10.82 5.62 -6.06
N ALA A 46 -10.54 6.34 -4.98
CA ALA A 46 -9.46 7.33 -4.96
C ALA A 46 -8.09 6.67 -5.11
N LEU A 47 -7.90 5.51 -4.47
CA LEU A 47 -6.68 4.73 -4.61
C LEU A 47 -6.53 4.18 -6.03
N ALA A 48 -7.60 3.62 -6.62
CA ALA A 48 -7.56 3.12 -7.99
C ALA A 48 -7.26 4.23 -9.00
N ALA A 49 -7.81 5.44 -8.79
CA ALA A 49 -7.50 6.61 -9.59
C ALA A 49 -6.03 7.03 -9.45
N ALA A 50 -5.53 7.17 -8.22
CA ALA A 50 -4.13 7.55 -7.99
C ALA A 50 -3.13 6.51 -8.56
N LEU A 51 -3.42 5.22 -8.42
CA LEU A 51 -2.61 4.15 -9.01
C LEU A 51 -2.52 4.29 -10.55
N ARG A 52 -3.66 4.60 -11.20
CA ARG A 52 -3.72 4.71 -12.65
C ARG A 52 -3.12 6.02 -13.16
N ASP A 53 -3.46 7.13 -12.53
CA ASP A 53 -3.18 8.47 -13.04
C ASP A 53 -1.79 8.96 -12.60
N ASP A 54 -1.34 8.61 -11.39
CA ASP A 54 -0.07 9.10 -10.84
C ASP A 54 1.08 8.09 -11.06
N LEU A 55 0.77 6.79 -11.04
CA LEU A 55 1.78 5.73 -11.14
C LEU A 55 1.74 4.94 -12.44
N GLU A 56 0.76 5.20 -13.32
CA GLU A 56 0.52 4.43 -14.56
C GLU A 56 0.38 2.91 -14.30
N LEU A 57 -0.08 2.54 -13.10
CA LEU A 57 -0.28 1.15 -12.69
C LEU A 57 -1.74 0.75 -12.90
N ASP A 58 -1.95 -0.43 -13.48
CA ASP A 58 -3.29 -1.00 -13.62
C ASP A 58 -3.75 -1.63 -12.29
N PRO A 59 -4.78 -1.05 -11.61
CA PRO A 59 -5.32 -1.59 -10.37
C PRO A 59 -5.96 -2.97 -10.53
N GLU A 60 -6.41 -3.30 -11.75
CA GLU A 60 -7.07 -4.58 -12.05
C GLU A 60 -6.08 -5.68 -12.46
N SER A 61 -4.80 -5.34 -12.62
CA SER A 61 -3.78 -6.34 -12.91
C SER A 61 -3.67 -7.36 -11.77
N PRO A 62 -3.46 -8.66 -12.06
CA PRO A 62 -3.40 -9.68 -11.02
C PRO A 62 -2.35 -9.39 -9.94
N ALA A 63 -1.18 -8.87 -10.36
CA ALA A 63 -0.10 -8.52 -9.44
C ALA A 63 -0.49 -7.36 -8.50
N MET A 64 -1.21 -6.35 -9.00
CA MET A 64 -1.68 -5.23 -8.17
C MET A 64 -2.81 -5.67 -7.24
N ALA A 65 -3.75 -6.48 -7.74
CA ALA A 65 -4.81 -7.05 -6.92
C ALA A 65 -4.25 -7.88 -5.75
N ASP A 66 -3.21 -8.69 -6.00
CA ASP A 66 -2.52 -9.45 -4.96
C ASP A 66 -1.79 -8.54 -3.95
N LEU A 67 -1.15 -7.47 -4.43
CA LEU A 67 -0.51 -6.49 -3.55
C LEU A 67 -1.54 -5.80 -2.65
N LEU A 68 -2.62 -5.26 -3.21
CA LEU A 68 -3.67 -4.57 -2.45
C LEU A 68 -4.34 -5.52 -1.45
N ARG A 69 -4.58 -6.77 -1.83
CA ARG A 69 -5.05 -7.81 -0.91
C ARG A 69 -4.07 -8.03 0.25
N MET A 70 -2.78 -8.20 -0.03
CA MET A 70 -1.76 -8.36 1.02
C MET A 70 -1.73 -7.12 1.94
N LEU A 71 -1.85 -5.90 1.40
CA LEU A 71 -1.89 -4.67 2.19
C LEU A 71 -3.12 -4.58 3.11
N ARG A 72 -4.29 -5.08 2.68
CA ARG A 72 -5.47 -5.25 3.56
C ARG A 72 -5.21 -6.32 4.62
N GLU A 73 -4.62 -7.45 4.22
CA GLU A 73 -4.31 -8.56 5.11
C GLU A 73 -3.37 -8.17 6.24
N ILE A 74 -2.44 -7.23 6.05
CA ILE A 74 -1.52 -6.71 7.08
C ILE A 74 -2.00 -5.41 7.74
N GLY A 75 -3.23 -4.97 7.43
CA GLY A 75 -3.88 -3.83 8.09
C GLY A 75 -3.39 -2.44 7.66
N ILE A 76 -2.76 -2.34 6.49
CA ILE A 76 -2.44 -1.05 5.86
C ILE A 76 -3.69 -0.49 5.19
N LEU A 77 -4.38 -1.29 4.38
CA LEU A 77 -5.64 -0.86 3.78
C LEU A 77 -6.82 -1.28 4.66
N PRO A 78 -7.87 -0.45 4.74
CA PRO A 78 -9.14 -0.90 5.31
C PRO A 78 -9.71 -2.05 4.45
N THR A 79 -10.39 -2.98 5.12
CA THR A 79 -11.17 -4.05 4.49
C THR A 79 -12.50 -3.56 3.96
#